data_AF-A0A554KS83-F1
#
_entry.id   AF-A0A554KS83-F1
#
_cell.length_a   1.000
_cell.length_b   1.000
_cell.length_c   1.000
_cell.angle_alpha   90.00
_cell.angle_beta   90.00
_cell.angle_gamma   90.00
#
_symmetry.space_group_name_H-M   'P 1'
#
loop_
_entity.id
_entity.type
_entity.pdbx_description
1 polymer ?
#
loop_
_entity_poly.entity_id
_entity_poly.type
_entity_poly.pdbx_seq_one_letter_code
_entity_poly.pdbx_strand_id
1 'polypeptide(L)'
;MEEKIVRWSAPEFEYHEKTHQWTWMVVFSMIALLLFAFWKGNFLFAVFIIIAGILTIQWGRRQPLDMDFEIGPSGVGLGGNMPHPYHEFEGFAIHQLHHAEEGFSELVLRRK
;
A
#
# COMPACT_ATOMS: atom_id res chain seq x y z
N MET A 1 5.91 22.73 -31.03
CA MET A 1 6.28 21.32 -30.76
C MET A 1 5.37 20.85 -29.67
N GLU A 2 4.57 19.81 -29.92
CA GLU A 2 3.82 19.17 -28.83
C GLU A 2 4.82 18.55 -27.86
N GLU A 3 4.72 18.97 -26.61
CA GLU A 3 5.54 18.45 -25.53
C GLU A 3 5.04 17.02 -25.25
N LYS A 4 5.87 16.02 -25.54
CA LYS A 4 5.51 14.61 -25.30
C LYS A 4 5.56 14.35 -23.80
N ILE A 5 4.39 14.42 -23.17
CA ILE A 5 4.19 14.10 -21.76
C ILE A 5 3.50 12.74 -21.69
N VAL A 6 4.04 11.84 -20.88
CA VAL A 6 3.42 10.54 -20.58
C VAL A 6 2.80 10.64 -19.20
N ARG A 7 1.50 10.37 -19.09
CA ARG A 7 0.76 10.35 -17.81
C ARG A 7 0.01 9.03 -17.66
N TRP A 8 0.07 8.48 -16.46
CA TRP A 8 -0.72 7.31 -16.08
C TRP A 8 -1.09 7.38 -14.60
N SER A 9 -2.09 6.62 -14.20
CA SER A 9 -2.48 6.45 -12.80
C SER A 9 -2.29 4.99 -12.41
N ALA A 10 -1.69 4.76 -11.25
CA ALA A 10 -1.46 3.41 -10.73
C ALA A 10 -1.57 3.43 -9.19
N PRO A 11 -2.00 2.32 -8.56
CA PRO A 11 -2.09 2.25 -7.10
C PRO A 11 -0.69 2.35 -6.47
N GLU A 12 -0.57 3.03 -5.32
CA GLU A 12 0.68 3.21 -4.55
C GLU A 12 1.41 1.89 -4.27
N PHE A 13 0.65 0.80 -4.12
CA PHE A 13 1.15 -0.55 -3.92
C PHE A 13 0.19 -1.57 -4.53
N GLU A 14 0.69 -2.75 -4.87
CA GLU A 14 -0.15 -3.86 -5.33
C GLU A 14 -1.20 -4.22 -4.27
N TYR A 15 -2.48 -3.98 -4.58
CA TYR A 15 -3.56 -4.31 -3.68
C TYR A 15 -3.89 -5.79 -3.77
N HIS A 16 -3.58 -6.53 -2.72
CA HIS A 16 -4.24 -7.81 -2.50
C HIS A 16 -5.54 -7.55 -1.75
N GLU A 17 -6.67 -7.75 -2.44
CA GLU A 17 -7.98 -7.62 -1.82
C GLU A 17 -8.08 -8.55 -0.60
N LYS A 18 -8.15 -7.96 0.60
CA LYS A 18 -8.43 -8.75 1.79
C LYS A 18 -9.88 -9.19 1.73
N THR A 19 -10.10 -10.45 1.38
CA THR A 19 -11.43 -11.05 1.33
C THR A 19 -12.12 -10.93 2.68
N HIS A 20 -13.46 -10.89 2.67
CA HIS A 20 -14.29 -10.86 3.87
C HIS A 20 -13.91 -11.94 4.92
N GLN A 21 -13.38 -13.08 4.46
CA GLN A 21 -12.86 -14.16 5.31
C GLN A 21 -11.74 -13.70 6.26
N TRP A 22 -10.87 -12.79 5.83
CA TRP A 22 -9.79 -12.25 6.67
C TRP A 22 -10.36 -11.48 7.86
N THR A 23 -11.36 -10.63 7.64
CA THR A 23 -12.03 -9.88 8.70
C THR A 23 -12.69 -10.82 9.71
N TRP A 24 -13.36 -11.88 9.24
CA TRP A 24 -13.93 -12.89 10.13
C TRP A 24 -12.87 -13.58 10.98
N MET A 25 -11.73 -13.96 10.41
CA MET A 25 -10.63 -14.56 11.18
C MET A 25 -10.13 -13.63 12.30
N VAL A 26 -9.99 -12.33 12.03
CA VAL A 26 -9.60 -11.35 13.07
C VAL A 26 -10.67 -11.26 14.16
N VAL A 27 -11.96 -11.17 13.79
CA VAL A 27 -13.07 -11.07 14.76
C VAL A 27 -13.15 -12.32 15.65
N PHE A 28 -13.09 -13.52 15.07
CA PHE A 28 -13.11 -14.77 15.83
C PHE A 28 -11.91 -14.87 16.79
N SER A 29 -10.72 -14.50 16.33
CA SER A 29 -9.51 -14.49 17.16
C SER A 29 -9.65 -13.51 18.33
N MET A 30 -10.21 -12.32 18.08
CA MET A 30 -10.44 -11.31 19.11
C MET A 30 -11.44 -11.81 20.17
N ILE A 31 -12.54 -12.45 19.77
CA ILE A 31 -13.53 -13.02 20.69
C ILE A 31 -12.89 -14.11 21.57
N ALA A 32 -12.13 -15.03 20.99
CA ALA A 32 -11.45 -16.08 21.74
C ALA A 32 -10.48 -15.52 22.80
N LEU A 33 -9.70 -14.50 22.43
CA LEU A 33 -8.76 -13.82 23.34
C LEU A 33 -9.47 -13.03 24.44
N LEU A 34 -10.61 -12.41 24.14
CA LEU A 34 -11.42 -11.71 25.15
C LEU A 34 -12.03 -12.68 26.16
N LEU A 35 -12.58 -13.82 25.70
CA LEU A 35 -13.08 -14.87 26.59
C LEU A 35 -11.98 -15.39 27.51
N PHE A 36 -10.77 -15.59 26.97
CA PHE A 36 -9.60 -15.96 27.76
C PHE A 36 -9.21 -14.87 28.79
N ALA A 37 -9.24 -13.60 28.39
CA ALA A 37 -8.94 -12.47 29.27
C ALA A 37 -9.91 -12.42 30.47
N PHE A 38 -11.21 -12.59 30.23
CA PHE A 38 -12.22 -12.62 31.27
C PHE A 38 -12.05 -13.84 32.19
N TRP A 39 -11.75 -15.02 31.63
CA TRP A 39 -11.48 -16.21 32.44
C TRP A 39 -10.28 -16.03 33.37
N LYS A 40 -9.26 -15.28 32.94
CA LYS A 40 -8.11 -14.92 33.76
C LYS A 40 -8.34 -13.71 34.67
N GLY A 41 -9.51 -13.06 34.61
CA GLY A 41 -9.78 -11.82 35.33
C GLY A 41 -8.85 -10.66 34.95
N ASN A 42 -8.23 -10.71 33.77
CA ASN A 42 -7.22 -9.75 33.35
C ASN A 42 -7.85 -8.63 32.51
N PHE A 43 -8.33 -7.61 33.21
CA PHE A 43 -8.95 -6.43 32.59
C PHE A 43 -8.01 -5.71 31.61
N LEU A 44 -6.74 -5.53 31.99
CA LEU A 44 -5.78 -4.82 31.15
C LEU A 44 -5.55 -5.54 29.83
N PHE A 45 -5.42 -6.86 29.86
CA PHE A 45 -5.28 -7.67 28.64
C PHE A 45 -6.51 -7.53 27.74
N ALA A 46 -7.73 -7.56 28.29
CA ALA A 46 -8.95 -7.37 27.51
C ALA A 46 -8.98 -6.01 26.77
N VAL A 47 -8.56 -4.93 27.44
CA VAL A 47 -8.47 -3.60 26.83
C VAL A 47 -7.46 -3.59 25.66
N PHE A 48 -6.29 -4.22 25.84
CA PHE A 48 -5.30 -4.35 24.76
C PHE A 48 -5.86 -5.09 23.55
N ILE A 49 -6.59 -6.18 23.76
CA ILE A 49 -7.20 -6.96 22.67
C ILE A 49 -8.20 -6.12 21.87
N ILE A 50 -9.02 -5.30 22.55
CA ILE A 50 -9.97 -4.40 21.87
C ILE A 50 -9.23 -3.38 20.99
N ILE A 51 -8.22 -2.71 21.54
CA ILE A 51 -7.45 -1.70 20.80
C ILE A 51 -6.75 -2.35 19.60
N ALA A 52 -6.07 -3.48 19.83
CA ALA A 52 -5.37 -4.21 18.77
C ALA A 52 -6.32 -4.67 17.67
N GLY A 53 -7.50 -5.18 18.01
CA GLY A 53 -8.52 -5.59 17.06
C GLY A 53 -9.01 -4.44 16.17
N ILE A 54 -9.32 -3.29 16.78
CA ILE A 54 -9.74 -2.08 16.05
C ILE A 54 -8.64 -1.64 15.06
N LEU A 55 -7.40 -1.52 15.55
CA LEU A 55 -6.26 -1.10 14.71
C LEU A 55 -6.01 -2.09 13.57
N THR A 56 -6.09 -3.39 13.85
CA THR A 56 -5.89 -4.43 12.85
C THR A 56 -6.93 -4.33 11.74
N ILE A 57 -8.22 -4.18 12.08
CA ILE A 57 -9.29 -4.03 11.10
C ILE A 57 -9.13 -2.73 10.30
N GLN A 58 -8.82 -1.62 10.97
CA GLN A 58 -8.66 -0.32 10.32
C GLN A 58 -7.52 -0.32 9.31
N TRP A 59 -6.34 -0.84 9.69
CA TRP A 59 -5.19 -0.93 8.79
C TRP A 59 -5.36 -2.02 7.74
N GLY A 60 -6.06 -3.10 8.05
CA GLY A 60 -6.36 -4.16 7.09
C GLY A 60 -7.29 -3.73 5.96
N ARG A 61 -8.09 -2.68 6.17
CA ARG A 61 -9.00 -2.10 5.16
C ARG A 61 -8.41 -0.92 4.39
N ARG A 62 -7.15 -0.57 4.64
CA ARG A 62 -6.50 0.54 3.92
C ARG A 62 -6.38 0.17 2.44
N GLN A 63 -7.15 0.86 1.61
CA GLN A 63 -7.04 0.77 0.16
C GLN A 63 -5.80 1.54 -0.31
N PRO A 64 -5.15 1.11 -1.40
CA PRO A 64 -4.10 1.92 -2.01
C PRO A 64 -4.73 3.20 -2.52
N LEU A 65 -4.01 4.31 -2.39
CA LEU A 65 -4.35 5.49 -3.15
C LEU A 65 -3.93 5.27 -4.60
N ASP A 66 -4.80 5.67 -5.53
CA ASP A 66 -4.39 5.86 -6.92
C ASP A 66 -3.45 7.06 -6.97
N MET A 67 -2.22 6.84 -7.42
CA MET A 67 -1.22 7.87 -7.61
C MET A 67 -1.06 8.18 -9.09
N ASP A 68 -1.07 9.47 -9.41
CA ASP A 68 -0.81 9.95 -10.76
C ASP A 68 0.70 10.12 -10.98
N PHE A 69 1.18 9.57 -12.08
CA PHE A 69 2.56 9.63 -12.51
C PHE A 69 2.67 10.44 -13.80
N GLU A 70 3.71 11.26 -13.90
CA GLU A 70 3.99 12.07 -15.09
C GLU A 70 5.47 12.00 -15.45
N ILE A 71 5.78 11.71 -16.71
CA ILE A 71 7.12 11.87 -17.27
C ILE A 71 7.04 12.98 -18.32
N GLY A 72 7.70 14.10 -18.03
CA GLY A 72 7.77 15.26 -18.91
C GLY A 72 9.20 15.77 -19.07
N PRO A 73 9.42 16.87 -19.83
CA PRO A 73 10.77 17.39 -20.07
C PRO A 73 11.44 17.97 -18.83
N SER A 74 10.65 18.42 -17.85
CA SER A 74 11.13 18.95 -16.57
C SER A 74 11.58 17.88 -15.58
N GLY A 75 11.14 16.62 -15.75
CA GLY A 75 11.44 15.53 -14.83
C GLY A 75 10.30 14.52 -14.69
N VAL A 76 10.32 13.81 -13.56
CA VAL A 76 9.32 12.79 -13.20
C VAL A 76 8.46 13.29 -12.03
N GLY A 77 7.15 13.43 -12.27
CA GLY A 77 6.15 13.80 -11.27
C GLY A 77 5.51 12.58 -10.61
N LEU A 78 5.29 12.68 -9.29
CA LEU A 78 4.71 11.63 -8.44
C LEU A 78 3.57 12.22 -7.61
N GLY A 79 2.35 11.69 -7.76
CA GLY A 79 1.20 12.03 -6.91
C GLY A 79 0.82 13.52 -6.92
N GLY A 80 1.00 14.22 -8.04
CA GLY A 80 0.71 15.65 -8.16
C GLY A 80 1.72 16.60 -7.48
N ASN A 81 2.86 16.08 -7.00
CA ASN A 81 3.94 16.90 -6.45
C ASN A 81 4.84 17.49 -7.55
N MET A 82 5.70 18.43 -7.13
CA MET A 82 6.68 19.09 -8.00
C MET A 82 7.60 18.04 -8.65
N PRO A 83 7.83 18.10 -9.98
CA PRO A 83 8.56 17.06 -10.70
C PRO A 83 10.00 16.97 -10.21
N HIS A 84 10.46 15.75 -9.98
CA HIS A 84 11.84 15.43 -9.67
C HIS A 84 12.70 15.59 -10.92
N PRO A 85 13.67 16.53 -10.93
CA PRO A 85 14.52 16.75 -12.09
C PRO A 85 15.39 15.55 -12.43
N TYR A 86 15.68 15.34 -13.72
CA TYR A 86 16.47 14.19 -14.17
C TYR A 86 17.88 14.09 -13.55
N HIS A 87 18.47 15.20 -13.12
CA HIS A 87 19.82 15.22 -12.53
C HIS A 87 19.90 14.58 -11.14
N GLU A 88 18.76 14.40 -10.47
CA GLU A 88 18.66 13.70 -9.18
C GLU A 88 18.76 12.18 -9.31
N PHE A 89 18.59 11.64 -10.52
CA PHE A 89 18.65 10.20 -10.77
C PHE A 89 20.05 9.78 -11.24
N GLU A 90 20.55 8.66 -10.73
CA GLU A 90 21.79 8.00 -11.16
C GLU A 90 21.56 7.06 -12.35
N GLY A 91 20.35 6.51 -12.45
CA GLY A 91 20.02 5.55 -13.48
C GLY A 91 18.60 5.04 -13.32
N PHE A 92 18.20 4.20 -14.26
CA PHE A 92 16.89 3.55 -14.27
C PHE A 92 17.02 2.09 -14.67
N ALA A 93 16.07 1.26 -14.25
CA ALA A 93 15.93 -0.12 -14.68
C ALA A 93 14.46 -0.40 -15.00
N ILE A 94 14.22 -1.26 -15.99
CA ILE A 94 12.87 -1.75 -16.31
C ILE A 94 12.83 -3.22 -15.89
N HIS A 95 11.95 -3.54 -14.94
CA HIS A 95 11.75 -4.90 -14.44
C HIS A 95 10.43 -5.45 -14.97
N GLN A 96 10.45 -6.64 -15.56
CA GLN A 96 9.21 -7.32 -15.94
C GLN A 96 8.68 -8.08 -14.72
N LEU A 97 7.50 -7.72 -14.25
CA LEU A 97 6.86 -8.41 -13.14
C LEU A 97 6.32 -9.75 -13.63
N HIS A 98 7.04 -10.84 -13.32
CA HIS A 98 6.71 -12.21 -13.77
C HIS A 98 5.41 -12.76 -13.17
N HIS A 99 4.82 -12.08 -12.18
CA HIS A 99 3.62 -12.52 -11.45
C HIS A 99 2.36 -11.70 -11.73
N ALA A 100 2.45 -10.64 -12.53
CA ALA A 100 1.25 -9.93 -12.98
C ALA A 100 0.66 -10.71 -14.16
N GLU A 101 -0.57 -11.23 -14.01
CA GLU A 101 -1.30 -11.91 -15.09
C GLU A 101 -1.47 -11.05 -16.36
N GLU A 102 -1.18 -9.74 -16.27
CA GLU A 102 -1.26 -8.76 -17.34
C GLU A 102 0.08 -8.05 -17.64
N GLY A 103 1.21 -8.76 -17.71
CA GLY A 103 2.39 -8.29 -18.49
C GLY A 103 2.93 -6.86 -18.19
N PHE A 104 2.77 -6.34 -16.97
CA PHE A 104 3.24 -5.01 -16.60
C PHE A 104 4.76 -4.98 -16.40
N SER A 105 5.38 -3.84 -16.74
CA SER A 105 6.80 -3.57 -16.47
C SER A 105 6.93 -2.44 -15.45
N GLU A 106 7.70 -2.66 -14.40
CA GLU A 106 8.03 -1.68 -13.38
C GLU A 106 9.22 -0.82 -13.84
N LEU A 107 9.10 0.51 -13.69
CA LEU A 107 10.20 1.45 -13.90
C LEU A 107 10.82 1.80 -12.54
N VAL A 108 12.03 1.32 -12.30
CA VAL A 108 12.78 1.62 -11.07
C VAL A 108 13.73 2.78 -11.33
N LEU A 109 13.57 3.87 -10.58
CA LEU A 109 14.44 5.04 -10.63
C LEU A 109 15.40 5.03 -9.44
N ARG A 110 16.71 5.03 -9.73
CA ARG A 110 17.75 5.12 -8.70
C ARG A 110 18.11 6.59 -8.48
N ARG A 111 17.93 7.08 -7.26
CA ARG A 111 18.34 8.45 -6.85
C ARG A 111 19.80 8.46 -6.39
N LYS A 112 20.46 9.61 -6.55
CA LYS A 112 21.78 9.92 -5.95
C LYS A 112 21.72 9.99 -4.43
#